data_AF-A0A9N8ZEA8-F1
#
_entry.id   AF-A0A9N8ZEA8-F1
#
_cell.length_a   1.000
_cell.length_b   1.000
_cell.length_c   1.000
_cell.angle_alpha   90.00
_cell.angle_beta   90.00
_cell.angle_gamma   90.00
#
_symmetry.space_group_name_H-M   'P 1'
#
loop_
_entity.id
_entity.type
_entity.pdbx_description
1 polymer ?
#
loop_
_entity_poly.entity_id
_entity_poly.type
_entity_poly.pdbx_seq_one_letter_code
_entity_poly.pdbx_strand_id
1 'polypeptide(L)'
;MSNVSWMFEKKGTIQFNPGSTQDNLDMMMDKAIEIFGVEDIQELEENVLEITCPNSSVNTISQELITKYNYEVTSMSSGYIPTSTVKVDNDDKELIDKLNKFIKSLNDHEDVVGFHNNAE
;
A
#
# COMPACT_ATOMS: atom_id res chain seq x y z
N MET A 1 -18.66 -12.42 5.59
CA MET A 1 -17.73 -11.42 6.15
C MET A 1 -17.10 -12.03 7.38
N SER A 2 -15.79 -11.91 7.53
CA SER A 2 -15.04 -12.56 8.63
C SER A 2 -15.14 -11.71 9.90
N ASN A 3 -15.01 -12.33 11.08
CA ASN A 3 -15.10 -11.61 12.37
C ASN A 3 -14.01 -10.55 12.57
N VAL A 4 -12.95 -10.60 11.76
CA VAL A 4 -11.83 -9.64 11.77
C VAL A 4 -11.91 -8.62 10.63
N SER A 5 -12.90 -8.71 9.73
CA SER A 5 -12.97 -7.82 8.56
C SER A 5 -13.04 -6.33 8.93
N TRP A 6 -13.56 -5.99 10.11
CA TRP A 6 -13.61 -4.60 10.62
C TRP A 6 -12.23 -4.07 11.05
N MET A 7 -11.25 -4.95 11.28
CA MET A 7 -9.87 -4.57 11.62
C MET A 7 -9.06 -4.17 10.39
N PHE A 8 -9.60 -4.34 9.19
CA PHE A 8 -8.92 -4.05 7.93
C PHE A 8 -9.71 -3.03 7.11
N GLU A 9 -9.00 -2.06 6.56
CA GLU A 9 -9.54 -1.09 5.64
C GLU A 9 -9.10 -1.41 4.22
N LYS A 10 -10.03 -1.28 3.28
CA LYS A 10 -9.71 -1.41 1.86
C LYS A 10 -9.08 -0.10 1.39
N LYS A 11 -7.76 -0.10 1.24
CA LYS A 11 -6.98 1.04 0.76
C LYS A 11 -6.51 0.80 -0.66
N GLY A 12 -6.22 1.86 -1.37
CA GLY A 12 -5.56 1.83 -2.66
C GLY A 12 -4.16 2.38 -2.55
N THR A 13 -3.25 1.82 -3.34
CA THR A 13 -1.90 2.35 -3.53
C THR A 13 -1.74 2.85 -4.96
N ILE A 14 -1.04 3.98 -5.12
CA ILE A 14 -0.74 4.59 -6.42
C ILE A 14 0.75 4.85 -6.46
N GLN A 15 1.45 4.23 -7.40
CA GLN A 15 2.86 4.51 -7.66
C GLN A 15 2.97 5.45 -8.86
N PHE A 16 3.82 6.46 -8.72
CA PHE A 16 4.05 7.44 -9.78
C PHE A 16 5.48 7.98 -9.75
N ASN A 17 5.93 8.44 -10.92
CA ASN A 17 7.25 8.99 -11.14
C ASN A 17 7.10 10.42 -11.77
N PRO A 18 8.17 11.22 -11.87
CA PRO A 18 8.05 12.59 -12.37
C PRO A 18 7.72 12.69 -13.88
N GLY A 19 7.78 11.58 -14.62
CA GLY A 19 7.57 11.53 -16.06
C GLY A 19 8.47 12.53 -16.79
N SER A 20 7.85 13.46 -17.51
CA SER A 20 8.56 14.52 -18.26
C SER A 20 8.87 15.78 -17.44
N THR A 21 8.39 15.89 -16.21
CA THR A 21 8.55 17.13 -15.40
C THR A 21 9.98 17.30 -14.86
N GLN A 22 10.72 16.20 -14.71
CA GLN A 22 12.03 16.14 -14.04
C GLN A 22 12.01 16.66 -12.59
N ASP A 23 10.85 16.66 -11.94
CA ASP A 23 10.74 16.99 -10.53
C ASP A 23 11.53 15.99 -9.67
N ASN A 24 12.09 16.47 -8.56
CA ASN A 24 12.74 15.62 -7.56
C ASN A 24 11.70 15.07 -6.56
N LEU A 25 12.10 14.08 -5.75
CA LEU A 25 11.22 13.45 -4.76
C LEU A 25 10.58 14.45 -3.80
N ASP A 26 11.35 15.41 -3.30
CA ASP A 26 10.84 16.43 -2.36
C ASP A 26 9.67 17.21 -2.97
N MET A 27 9.83 17.73 -4.20
CA MET A 27 8.75 18.47 -4.88
C MET A 27 7.56 17.58 -5.22
N MET A 28 7.80 16.34 -5.63
CA MET A 28 6.72 15.38 -5.90
C MET A 28 5.93 15.08 -4.63
N MET A 29 6.61 14.91 -3.50
CA MET A 29 6.00 14.65 -2.21
C MET A 29 5.18 15.86 -1.73
N ASP A 30 5.75 17.08 -1.80
CA ASP A 30 5.03 18.31 -1.46
C ASP A 30 3.72 18.44 -2.26
N LYS A 31 3.78 18.20 -3.57
CA LYS A 31 2.60 18.26 -4.45
C LYS A 31 1.59 17.14 -4.17
N ALA A 32 2.07 15.93 -3.85
CA ALA A 32 1.21 14.81 -3.52
C ALA A 32 0.45 15.03 -2.20
N ILE A 33 1.09 15.61 -1.18
CA ILE A 33 0.46 15.90 0.12
C ILE A 33 -0.72 16.88 -0.04
N GLU A 34 -0.66 17.79 -1.02
CA GLU A 34 -1.76 18.73 -1.28
C GLU A 34 -3.01 18.06 -1.88
N ILE A 35 -2.90 16.84 -2.39
CA ILE A 35 -4.02 16.13 -3.03
C ILE A 35 -4.97 15.60 -1.96
N PHE A 36 -6.26 15.89 -2.10
CA PHE A 36 -7.27 15.42 -1.17
C PHE A 36 -7.42 13.90 -1.20
N GLY A 37 -7.34 13.27 -0.02
CA GLY A 37 -7.51 11.83 0.16
C GLY A 37 -6.20 11.04 0.15
N VAL A 38 -5.05 11.70 0.06
CA VAL A 38 -3.76 11.09 0.38
C VAL A 38 -3.67 10.90 1.89
N GLU A 39 -3.32 9.68 2.32
CA GLU A 39 -3.20 9.32 3.73
C GLU A 39 -1.75 9.07 4.15
N ASP A 40 -0.97 8.45 3.28
CA ASP A 40 0.46 8.18 3.49
C ASP A 40 1.21 8.26 2.16
N ILE A 41 2.49 8.60 2.21
CA ILE A 41 3.38 8.65 1.05
C ILE A 41 4.70 7.98 1.43
N GLN A 42 5.17 7.07 0.58
CA GLN A 42 6.43 6.38 0.76
C GLN A 42 7.31 6.55 -0.47
N GLU A 43 8.59 6.80 -0.24
CA GLU A 43 9.61 6.75 -1.27
C GLU A 43 9.94 5.29 -1.58
N LEU A 44 9.83 4.94 -2.87
CA LEU A 44 10.30 3.68 -3.40
C LEU A 44 11.64 3.90 -4.11
N GLU A 45 12.20 2.81 -4.64
CA GLU A 45 13.41 2.87 -5.46
C GLU A 45 13.16 3.64 -6.78
N GLU A 46 14.24 4.05 -7.45
CA GLU A 46 14.20 4.62 -8.81
C GLU A 46 13.39 5.93 -8.97
N ASN A 47 13.33 6.77 -7.94
CA ASN A 47 12.65 8.08 -7.99
C ASN A 47 11.11 7.94 -8.17
N VAL A 48 10.54 6.91 -7.54
CA VAL A 48 9.10 6.61 -7.53
C VAL A 48 8.54 6.91 -6.14
N LEU A 49 7.37 7.53 -6.09
CA LEU A 49 6.58 7.68 -4.87
C LEU A 49 5.37 6.76 -4.90
N GLU A 50 5.03 6.19 -3.75
CA GLU A 50 3.79 5.46 -3.51
C GLU A 50 2.88 6.24 -2.57
N ILE A 51 1.67 6.54 -3.03
CA ILE A 51 0.59 7.10 -2.21
C ILE A 51 -0.30 5.97 -1.71
N THR A 52 -0.61 5.97 -0.42
CA THR A 52 -1.72 5.21 0.15
C THR A 52 -2.93 6.12 0.36
N CYS A 53 -4.12 5.64 -0.02
CA CYS A 53 -5.37 6.41 0.06
C CYS A 53 -6.60 5.47 0.24
N PRO A 54 -7.80 6.02 0.52
CA PRO A 54 -9.03 5.23 0.45
C PRO A 54 -9.22 4.64 -0.96
N ASN A 55 -9.68 3.39 -1.05
CA ASN A 55 -9.90 2.74 -2.35
C ASN A 55 -10.86 3.51 -3.28
N SER A 56 -11.78 4.31 -2.72
CA SER A 56 -12.67 5.18 -3.50
C SER A 56 -11.96 6.36 -4.16
N SER A 57 -10.82 6.78 -3.63
CA SER A 57 -10.09 7.98 -4.06
C SER A 57 -9.02 7.70 -5.12
N VAL A 58 -8.67 6.41 -5.34
CA VAL A 58 -7.58 5.99 -6.24
C VAL A 58 -7.66 6.64 -7.62
N ASN A 59 -8.82 6.55 -8.25
CA ASN A 59 -9.04 7.08 -9.60
C ASN A 59 -8.97 8.62 -9.64
N THR A 60 -9.43 9.28 -8.58
CA THR A 60 -9.42 10.75 -8.51
C THR A 60 -7.99 11.26 -8.34
N ILE A 61 -7.22 10.65 -7.42
CA ILE A 61 -5.83 11.02 -7.16
C ILE A 61 -4.96 10.76 -8.38
N SER A 62 -5.09 9.59 -9.04
CA SER A 62 -4.30 9.27 -10.23
C SER A 62 -4.55 10.24 -11.38
N GLN A 63 -5.82 10.63 -11.60
CA GLN A 63 -6.16 11.64 -12.60
C GLN A 63 -5.59 13.03 -12.23
N GLU A 64 -5.60 13.42 -10.95
CA GLU A 64 -5.02 14.69 -10.53
C GLU A 64 -3.49 14.72 -10.72
N LEU A 65 -2.79 13.64 -10.36
CA LEU A 65 -1.35 13.49 -10.61
C LEU A 65 -0.99 13.68 -12.09
N ILE A 66 -1.77 13.09 -12.98
CA ILE A 66 -1.54 13.18 -14.43
C ILE A 66 -1.93 14.56 -14.97
N THR A 67 -3.08 15.09 -14.60
CA THR A 67 -3.63 16.28 -15.28
C THR A 67 -3.10 17.60 -14.71
N LYS A 68 -2.90 17.68 -13.39
CA LYS A 68 -2.49 18.91 -12.70
C LYS A 68 -0.98 19.02 -12.60
N TYR A 69 -0.30 17.91 -12.33
CA TYR A 69 1.14 17.87 -12.10
C TYR A 69 1.92 17.23 -13.25
N ASN A 70 1.25 16.59 -14.22
CA ASN A 70 1.88 15.95 -15.38
C ASN A 70 2.89 14.85 -15.01
N TYR A 71 2.59 14.13 -13.92
CA TYR A 71 3.31 12.94 -13.48
C TYR A 71 2.84 11.68 -14.20
N GLU A 72 3.70 10.67 -14.22
CA GLU A 72 3.40 9.37 -14.81
C GLU A 72 3.04 8.38 -13.71
N VAL A 73 1.80 7.88 -13.75
CA VAL A 73 1.33 6.82 -12.85
C VAL A 73 1.79 5.48 -13.41
N THR A 74 2.62 4.77 -12.66
CA THR A 74 3.23 3.49 -13.07
C THR A 74 2.43 2.28 -12.62
N SER A 75 1.78 2.37 -11.46
CA SER A 75 0.99 1.27 -10.88
C SER A 75 -0.15 1.80 -10.04
N MET A 76 -1.26 1.07 -10.04
CA MET A 76 -2.37 1.27 -9.12
C MET A 76 -2.82 -0.09 -8.60
N SER A 77 -2.90 -0.21 -7.29
CA SER A 77 -3.34 -1.44 -6.63
C SER A 77 -4.39 -1.15 -5.57
N SER A 78 -5.13 -2.18 -5.18
CA SER A 78 -6.04 -2.10 -4.03
C SER A 78 -5.78 -3.28 -3.12
N GLY A 79 -5.64 -3.01 -1.82
CA GLY A 79 -5.36 -4.02 -0.81
C GLY A 79 -6.17 -3.78 0.46
N TYR A 80 -6.17 -4.78 1.33
CA TYR A 80 -6.62 -4.60 2.70
C TYR A 80 -5.42 -4.32 3.58
N ILE A 81 -5.45 -3.16 4.25
CA ILE A 81 -4.41 -2.74 5.19
C ILE A 81 -5.01 -2.84 6.61
N PRO A 82 -4.31 -3.46 7.56
CA PRO A 82 -4.78 -3.51 8.94
C PRO A 82 -4.78 -2.11 9.56
N THR A 83 -5.83 -1.79 10.31
CA THR A 83 -5.95 -0.54 11.09
C THR A 83 -5.02 -0.50 12.29
N SER A 84 -4.62 -1.67 12.79
CA SER A 84 -3.65 -1.84 13.87
C SER A 84 -2.92 -3.17 13.71
N THR A 85 -1.63 -3.18 14.02
CA THR A 85 -0.78 -4.37 14.02
C THR A 85 -0.73 -5.05 15.39
N VAL A 86 -0.35 -6.33 15.40
CA VAL A 86 -0.08 -7.14 16.57
C VAL A 86 1.37 -7.58 16.49
N LYS A 87 2.18 -7.07 17.41
CA LYS A 87 3.59 -7.41 17.49
C LYS A 87 3.79 -8.89 17.78
N VAL A 88 4.55 -9.57 16.93
CA VAL A 88 5.04 -10.92 17.14
C VAL A 88 6.38 -10.82 17.87
N ASP A 89 6.49 -11.49 19.01
CA ASP A 89 7.74 -11.49 19.77
C ASP A 89 8.82 -12.26 19.00
N ASN A 90 9.93 -11.59 18.71
CA ASN A 90 11.07 -12.18 18.01
C ASN A 90 11.79 -13.27 18.83
N ASP A 91 11.62 -13.25 20.14
CA ASP A 91 12.17 -14.28 21.03
C ASP A 91 11.29 -15.54 21.07
N ASP A 92 10.02 -15.45 20.65
CA ASP A 92 9.11 -16.59 20.51
C ASP A 92 9.29 -17.28 19.15
N LYS A 93 10.38 -18.04 19.04
CA LYS A 93 10.72 -18.81 17.84
C LYS A 93 9.64 -19.83 17.45
N GLU A 94 8.88 -20.34 18.42
CA GLU A 94 7.83 -21.33 18.15
C GLU A 94 6.63 -20.66 17.46
N LEU A 95 6.21 -19.49 17.94
CA LEU A 95 5.17 -18.69 17.32
C LEU A 95 5.55 -18.28 15.90
N ILE A 96 6.78 -17.80 15.69
CA ILE A 96 7.28 -17.39 14.38
C ILE A 96 7.30 -18.56 13.40
N ASP A 97 7.81 -19.73 13.80
CA ASP A 97 7.83 -20.92 12.96
C ASP A 97 6.41 -21.37 12.57
N LYS A 98 5.47 -21.34 13.52
CA LYS A 98 4.05 -21.64 13.25
C LYS A 98 3.42 -20.64 12.27
N LEU A 99 3.65 -19.34 12.47
CA LEU A 99 3.13 -18.29 11.59
C LEU A 99 3.68 -18.44 10.18
N ASN A 100 4.98 -18.66 10.03
CA ASN A 100 5.63 -18.84 8.73
C ASN A 100 5.13 -20.10 8.01
N LYS A 101 4.96 -21.22 8.72
CA LYS A 101 4.38 -22.45 8.16
C LYS A 101 2.95 -22.23 7.69
N PHE A 102 2.15 -21.48 8.45
CA PHE A 102 0.78 -21.17 8.09
C PHE A 102 0.72 -20.28 6.83
N ILE A 103 1.51 -19.19 6.81
CA ILE A 103 1.64 -18.30 5.64
C ILE A 103 2.07 -19.10 4.41
N LYS A 104 3.07 -19.97 4.55
CA LYS A 104 3.54 -20.82 3.44
C LYS A 104 2.43 -21.75 2.94
N SER A 105 1.70 -22.40 3.85
CA SER A 105 0.59 -23.27 3.47
C SER A 105 -0.52 -22.54 2.73
N LEU A 106 -0.75 -21.25 3.02
CA LEU A 106 -1.71 -20.44 2.28
C LEU A 106 -1.19 -20.10 0.88
N ASN A 107 0.07 -19.69 0.76
CA ASN A 107 0.69 -19.38 -0.53
C ASN A 107 0.78 -20.59 -1.47
N ASP A 108 1.02 -21.78 -0.92
CA ASP A 108 1.15 -23.02 -1.68
C ASP A 108 -0.22 -23.58 -2.14
N HIS A 109 -1.35 -23.03 -1.66
CA HIS A 109 -2.69 -23.53 -1.94
C HIS A 109 -3.27 -22.88 -3.21
N GLU A 110 -3.60 -23.70 -4.21
CA GLU A 110 -4.01 -23.24 -5.55
C GLU A 110 -5.24 -22.30 -5.57
N ASP A 111 -6.20 -22.51 -4.67
CA ASP A 111 -7.39 -21.66 -4.55
C ASP A 111 -7.15 -20.32 -3.83
N VAL A 112 -5.98 -20.12 -3.21
CA VAL A 112 -5.68 -18.89 -2.46
C VAL A 112 -5.04 -17.87 -3.40
N VAL A 113 -5.80 -16.84 -3.74
CA VAL A 113 -5.33 -15.72 -4.59
C VAL A 113 -4.56 -14.68 -3.78
N GLY A 114 -4.84 -14.57 -2.47
CA GLY A 114 -4.15 -13.64 -1.58
C GLY A 114 -4.70 -13.72 -0.16
N PHE A 115 -3.90 -13.28 0.81
CA PHE A 115 -4.30 -13.18 2.21
C PHE A 115 -3.77 -11.88 2.82
N HIS A 116 -4.42 -11.44 3.89
CA HIS A 116 -4.02 -10.27 4.67
C HIS A 116 -3.91 -10.67 6.14
N ASN A 117 -2.93 -10.11 6.84
CA ASN A 117 -2.73 -10.33 8.26
C ASN A 117 -2.34 -9.00 8.91
N ASN A 118 -2.41 -8.94 10.23
CA ASN A 118 -2.00 -7.79 11.02
C ASN A 118 -0.80 -8.10 11.93
N ALA A 119 -0.02 -9.13 11.63
CA ALA A 119 1.19 -9.45 12.38
C ALA A 119 2.32 -8.49 11.99
N GLU A 120 3.03 -7.97 12.99
CA GLU A 120 4.23 -7.12 12.84
C GLU A 120 5.44 -7.79 13.50
#